data_AF-K2RZT0-F1
#
_entry.id   AF-K2RZT0-F1
#
_cell.length_a   1.000
_cell.length_b   1.000
_cell.length_c   1.000
_cell.angle_alpha   90.00
_cell.angle_beta   90.00
_cell.angle_gamma   90.00
#
_symmetry.space_group_name_H-M   'P 1'
#
loop_
_entity.id
_entity.type
_entity.pdbx_description
1 polymer ?
#
loop_
_entity_poly.entity_id
_entity_poly.type
_entity_poly.pdbx_seq_one_letter_code
_entity_poly.pdbx_strand_id
1 'polypeptide(L)'
;MRAASGIIRGLDVRRPRKVSAKQLHQIEAHPKVKKSRKKMEELKLKVRQVKREDPSHPRLPALRAAKDKAMRAHRNKKRRQKEALLKNARERFQRDQAVADIQNLLNGLPEDSPETIEHEYALKERYQAVQALFALPKKTLSEERCRESRAITALVALC
;
A
#
# COMPACT_ATOMS: atom_id res chain seq x y z
N MET A 1 28.48 25.68 18.27
CA MET A 1 28.60 25.26 16.85
C MET A 1 28.28 23.78 16.72
N ARG A 2 27.08 23.41 16.25
CA ARG A 2 26.79 22.04 15.81
C ARG A 2 27.10 21.97 14.32
N ALA A 3 28.13 21.21 13.96
CA ALA A 3 28.51 20.98 12.58
C ALA A 3 27.32 20.39 11.80
N ALA A 4 26.97 21.07 10.71
CA ALA A 4 25.96 20.66 9.76
C ALA A 4 26.41 19.39 9.01
N SER A 5 26.04 18.21 9.50
CA SER A 5 26.04 17.01 8.66
C SER A 5 24.88 17.14 7.68
N GLY A 6 25.19 17.44 6.41
CA GLY A 6 24.23 17.69 5.31
C GLY A 6 23.35 16.52 4.87
N ILE A 7 22.96 15.61 5.77
CA ILE A 7 22.15 14.40 5.50
C ILE A 7 20.75 14.49 6.16
N ILE A 8 20.23 15.69 6.39
CA ILE A 8 18.86 15.89 6.92
C ILE A 8 17.88 16.30 5.82
N ARG A 9 18.33 16.45 4.56
CA ARG A 9 17.42 16.64 3.42
C ARG A 9 16.82 15.30 2.98
N GLY A 10 15.49 15.15 3.10
CA GLY A 10 14.72 14.32 2.18
C GLY A 10 14.15 13.00 2.69
N LEU A 11 13.85 12.85 3.99
CA LEU A 11 13.00 11.75 4.42
C LEU A 11 11.53 12.15 4.27
N ASP A 12 10.98 11.96 3.06
CA ASP A 12 9.54 12.07 2.82
C ASP A 12 8.78 11.16 3.80
N VAL A 13 7.99 11.80 4.68
CA VAL A 13 7.24 11.17 5.77
C VAL A 13 6.06 10.36 5.22
N ARG A 14 5.54 10.75 4.05
CA ARG A 14 4.40 10.12 3.38
C ARG A 14 4.78 8.79 2.74
N ARG A 15 6.04 8.67 2.31
CA ARG A 15 6.53 7.46 1.64
C ARG A 15 6.33 6.22 2.53
N PRO A 16 5.66 5.15 2.05
CA PRO A 16 5.43 3.93 2.84
C PRO A 16 6.73 3.25 3.28
N ARG A 17 6.94 3.17 4.61
CA ARG A 17 8.12 2.54 5.24
C ARG A 17 7.78 1.35 6.12
N LYS A 18 6.60 1.37 6.74
CA LYS A 18 6.14 0.34 7.66
C LYS A 18 4.91 -0.34 7.08
N VAL A 19 4.77 -1.61 7.42
CA VAL A 19 3.59 -2.41 7.08
C VAL A 19 2.59 -2.25 8.20
N SER A 20 1.32 -1.99 7.87
CA SER A 20 0.26 -1.81 8.87
C SER A 20 -0.07 -3.12 9.60
N ALA A 21 -0.72 -3.05 10.76
CA ALA A 21 -1.14 -4.24 11.51
C ALA A 21 -2.05 -5.16 10.66
N LYS A 22 -2.96 -4.59 9.88
CA LYS A 22 -3.83 -5.34 8.95
C LYS A 22 -3.00 -6.10 7.90
N GLN A 23 -2.00 -5.45 7.32
CA GLN A 23 -1.11 -6.08 6.33
C GLN A 23 -0.18 -7.13 6.97
N LEU A 24 0.22 -6.95 8.23
CA LEU A 24 0.96 -7.98 8.97
C LEU A 24 0.13 -9.26 9.13
N HIS A 25 -1.16 -9.14 9.46
CA HIS A 25 -2.07 -10.29 9.49
C HIS A 25 -2.19 -10.97 8.13
N GLN A 26 -2.25 -10.22 7.03
CA GLN A 26 -2.24 -10.79 5.68
C GLN A 26 -0.95 -11.57 5.38
N ILE A 27 0.21 -11.05 5.78
CA ILE A 27 1.50 -11.77 5.66
C ILE A 27 1.47 -13.08 6.43
N GLU A 28 0.93 -13.07 7.64
CA GLU A 28 0.83 -14.28 8.47
C GLU A 28 -0.18 -15.28 7.92
N ALA A 29 -1.25 -14.78 7.28
CA ALA A 29 -2.24 -15.58 6.59
C ALA A 29 -1.71 -16.24 5.31
N HIS A 30 -0.63 -15.70 4.72
CA HIS A 30 -0.09 -16.13 3.43
C HIS A 30 0.29 -17.64 3.43
N PRO A 31 -0.10 -18.42 2.39
CA PRO A 31 0.05 -19.87 2.38
C PRO A 31 1.51 -20.34 2.53
N LYS A 32 2.46 -19.67 1.86
CA LYS A 32 3.90 -19.98 2.01
C LYS A 32 4.42 -19.75 3.44
N VAL A 33 3.90 -18.74 4.14
CA VAL A 33 4.30 -18.41 5.51
C VAL A 33 3.67 -19.43 6.47
N LYS A 34 2.38 -19.73 6.32
CA LYS A 34 1.69 -20.80 7.05
C LYS A 34 2.39 -22.16 6.91
N LYS A 35 2.72 -22.59 5.69
CA LYS A 35 3.44 -23.86 5.45
C LYS A 35 4.80 -23.88 6.18
N SER A 36 5.57 -22.79 6.10
CA SER A 36 6.86 -22.70 6.80
C SER A 36 6.71 -22.71 8.33
N ARG A 37 5.65 -22.10 8.86
CA ARG A 37 5.33 -22.10 10.30
C ARG A 37 4.96 -23.51 10.78
N LYS A 38 4.10 -24.22 10.06
CA LYS A 38 3.72 -25.62 10.39
C LYS A 38 4.96 -26.52 10.50
N LYS A 39 5.81 -26.53 9.46
CA LYS A 39 7.06 -27.30 9.46
C LYS A 39 7.99 -26.95 10.62
N MET A 40 8.08 -25.68 10.99
CA MET A 40 8.87 -25.22 12.13
C MET A 40 8.30 -25.74 13.46
N GLU A 41 6.98 -25.69 13.64
CA GLU A 41 6.33 -26.19 14.86
C GLU A 41 6.43 -27.71 14.98
N GLU A 42 6.24 -28.46 13.89
CA GLU A 42 6.45 -29.91 13.85
C GLU A 42 7.88 -30.29 14.30
N LEU A 43 8.90 -29.58 13.81
CA LEU A 43 10.27 -29.83 14.21
C LEU A 43 10.55 -29.46 15.66
N LYS A 44 9.91 -28.40 16.19
CA LYS A 44 10.00 -28.06 17.62
C LYS A 44 9.41 -29.16 18.48
N LEU A 45 8.26 -29.71 18.10
CA LEU A 45 7.61 -30.81 18.80
C LEU A 45 8.48 -32.07 18.79
N LYS A 46 9.02 -32.45 17.62
CA LYS A 46 9.95 -33.60 17.48
C LYS A 46 11.19 -33.45 18.36
N VAL A 47 11.81 -32.27 18.37
CA VAL A 47 12.97 -32.00 19.24
C VAL A 47 12.59 -32.12 20.72
N ARG A 48 11.40 -31.64 21.12
CA ARG A 48 10.92 -31.75 22.51
C ARG A 48 10.63 -33.20 22.91
N GLN A 49 10.01 -33.99 22.04
CA GLN A 49 9.71 -35.40 22.28
C GLN A 49 11.00 -36.20 22.46
N VAL A 50 11.90 -36.16 21.47
CA VAL A 50 13.17 -36.89 21.54
C VAL A 50 14.00 -36.47 22.76
N LYS A 51 14.05 -35.17 23.07
CA LYS A 51 14.79 -34.70 24.27
C LYS A 51 14.18 -35.21 25.59
N ARG A 52 12.87 -35.44 25.64
CA ARG A 52 12.18 -35.97 26.83
C ARG A 52 12.41 -37.48 26.98
N GLU A 53 12.41 -38.20 25.87
CA GLU A 53 12.61 -39.66 25.83
C GLU A 53 14.08 -40.03 26.09
N ASP A 54 15.01 -39.41 25.35
CA ASP A 54 16.44 -39.65 25.48
C ASP A 54 17.24 -38.36 25.18
N PRO A 55 17.78 -37.70 26.23
CA PRO A 55 18.59 -36.48 26.07
C PRO A 55 19.87 -36.65 25.25
N SER A 56 20.42 -37.87 25.18
CA SER A 56 21.68 -38.20 24.49
C SER A 56 21.44 -38.82 23.11
N HIS A 57 20.19 -38.84 22.64
CA HIS A 57 19.82 -39.49 21.40
C HIS A 57 20.66 -38.97 20.21
N PRO A 58 21.30 -39.84 19.41
CA PRO A 58 22.26 -39.44 18.37
C PRO A 58 21.65 -38.57 17.24
N ARG A 59 20.33 -38.67 17.03
CA ARG A 59 19.59 -37.83 16.06
C ARG A 59 19.29 -36.41 16.57
N LEU A 60 19.47 -36.12 17.85
CA LEU A 60 19.09 -34.83 18.45
C LEU A 60 19.83 -33.63 17.84
N PRO A 61 21.15 -33.68 17.55
CA PRO A 61 21.86 -32.60 16.87
C PRO A 61 21.30 -32.32 15.47
N ALA A 62 21.01 -33.37 14.69
CA ALA A 62 20.43 -33.24 13.35
C ALA A 62 19.04 -32.60 13.38
N LEU A 63 18.19 -32.99 14.36
CA LEU A 63 16.88 -32.39 14.56
C LEU A 63 16.96 -30.91 14.98
N ARG A 64 17.91 -30.54 15.83
CA ARG A 64 18.16 -29.13 16.21
C ARG A 64 18.57 -28.31 14.98
N ALA A 65 19.51 -28.81 14.16
CA ALA A 65 19.91 -28.15 12.93
C ALA A 65 18.75 -27.98 11.94
N ALA A 66 17.90 -29.02 11.79
CA ALA A 66 16.70 -28.96 10.95
C ALA A 66 15.70 -27.91 11.46
N LYS A 67 15.47 -27.85 12.78
CA LYS A 67 14.62 -26.83 13.42
C LYS A 67 15.17 -25.42 13.15
N ASP A 68 16.47 -25.21 13.29
CA ASP A 68 17.09 -23.89 13.05
C ASP A 68 17.03 -23.48 11.58
N LYS A 69 17.19 -24.44 10.66
CA LYS A 69 16.96 -24.23 9.22
C LYS A 69 15.50 -23.84 8.95
N ALA A 70 14.53 -24.51 9.59
CA ALA A 70 13.11 -24.18 9.44
C ALA A 70 12.76 -22.80 10.02
N MET A 71 13.34 -22.42 11.17
CA MET A 71 13.18 -21.06 11.73
C MET A 71 13.70 -19.99 10.78
N ARG A 72 14.91 -20.17 10.22
CA ARG A 72 15.48 -19.26 9.23
C ARG A 72 14.61 -19.18 7.97
N ALA A 73 14.14 -20.32 7.47
CA ALA A 73 13.24 -20.36 6.33
C ALA A 73 11.94 -19.60 6.58
N HIS A 74 11.32 -19.77 7.75
CA HIS A 74 10.11 -19.04 8.12
C HIS A 74 10.34 -17.52 8.19
N ARG A 75 11.41 -17.08 8.87
CA ARG A 75 11.80 -15.66 8.94
C ARG A 75 12.02 -15.07 7.54
N ASN A 76 12.73 -15.79 6.67
CA ASN A 76 12.99 -15.37 5.29
C ASN A 76 11.71 -15.27 4.47
N LYS A 77 10.77 -16.22 4.62
CA LYS A 77 9.47 -16.14 3.93
C LYS A 77 8.65 -14.95 4.42
N LYS A 78 8.60 -14.69 5.73
CA LYS A 78 7.91 -13.50 6.30
C LYS A 78 8.54 -12.21 5.77
N ARG A 79 9.88 -12.13 5.75
CA ARG A 79 10.62 -10.98 5.23
C ARG A 79 10.32 -10.70 3.77
N ARG A 80 10.37 -11.72 2.90
CA ARG A 80 10.06 -11.57 1.47
C ARG A 80 8.64 -11.08 1.21
N GLN A 81 7.66 -11.56 1.99
CA GLN A 81 6.28 -11.09 1.88
C GLN A 81 6.15 -9.63 2.32
N LYS A 82 6.85 -9.24 3.41
CA LYS A 82 6.93 -7.85 3.85
C LYS A 82 7.56 -6.94 2.79
N GLU A 83 8.69 -7.36 2.21
CA GLU A 83 9.39 -6.64 1.15
C GLU A 83 8.50 -6.46 -0.10
N ALA A 84 7.79 -7.51 -0.52
CA ALA A 84 6.88 -7.45 -1.66
C ALA A 84 5.73 -6.46 -1.42
N LEU A 85 5.10 -6.49 -0.24
CA LEU A 85 4.03 -5.54 0.09
C LEU A 85 4.54 -4.10 0.16
N LEU A 86 5.70 -3.86 0.78
CA LEU A 86 6.29 -2.52 0.83
C LEU A 86 6.70 -2.03 -0.56
N LYS A 87 7.20 -2.91 -1.43
CA LYS A 87 7.52 -2.56 -2.81
C LYS A 87 6.26 -2.13 -3.55
N ASN A 88 5.19 -2.92 -3.49
CA ASN A 88 3.92 -2.59 -4.13
C ASN A 88 3.33 -1.28 -3.60
N ALA A 89 3.39 -1.04 -2.29
CA ALA A 89 2.93 0.21 -1.67
C ALA A 89 3.74 1.42 -2.15
N ARG A 90 5.07 1.27 -2.25
CA ARG A 90 5.95 2.33 -2.75
C ARG A 90 5.74 2.61 -4.24
N GLU A 91 5.52 1.58 -5.04
CA GLU A 91 5.23 1.75 -6.46
C GLU A 91 3.88 2.44 -6.68
N ARG A 92 2.85 2.12 -5.88
CA ARG A 92 1.56 2.86 -5.91
C ARG A 92 1.75 4.30 -5.51
N PHE A 93 2.41 4.54 -4.37
CA PHE A 93 2.77 5.88 -3.93
C PHE A 93 3.49 6.67 -5.02
N GLN A 94 4.52 6.12 -5.66
CA GLN A 94 5.26 6.80 -6.72
C GLN A 94 4.41 7.15 -7.95
N ARG A 95 3.40 6.33 -8.28
CA ARG A 95 2.47 6.62 -9.39
C ARG A 95 1.48 7.71 -9.01
N ASP A 96 0.95 7.65 -7.79
CA ASP A 96 -0.21 8.44 -7.39
C ASP A 96 0.20 9.78 -6.74
N GLN A 97 1.44 9.89 -6.24
CA GLN A 97 1.92 11.05 -5.47
C GLN A 97 1.81 12.35 -6.26
N ALA A 98 2.23 12.35 -7.54
CA ALA A 98 2.17 13.55 -8.36
C ALA A 98 0.72 14.04 -8.56
N VAL A 99 -0.22 13.10 -8.71
CA VAL A 99 -1.66 13.43 -8.83
C VAL A 99 -2.19 13.99 -7.52
N ALA A 100 -1.84 13.37 -6.39
CA ALA A 100 -2.22 13.83 -5.06
C ALA A 100 -1.67 15.23 -4.75
N ASP A 101 -0.41 15.50 -5.12
CA ASP A 101 0.21 16.81 -4.90
C ASP A 101 -0.43 17.90 -5.76
N ILE A 102 -0.76 17.61 -7.03
CA ILE A 102 -1.52 18.53 -7.89
C ILE A 102 -2.91 18.82 -7.28
N GLN A 103 -3.59 17.79 -6.79
CA GLN A 103 -4.90 17.95 -6.15
C GLN A 103 -4.82 18.79 -4.87
N ASN A 104 -3.83 18.55 -4.02
CA ASN A 104 -3.60 19.35 -2.80
C ASN A 104 -3.37 20.81 -3.15
N LEU A 105 -2.53 21.09 -4.16
CA LEU A 105 -2.24 22.44 -4.63
C LEU A 105 -3.52 23.15 -5.13
N LEU A 106 -4.33 22.46 -5.95
CA LEU A 106 -5.60 23.01 -6.47
C LEU A 106 -6.62 23.29 -5.36
N ASN A 107 -6.59 22.54 -4.26
CA ASN A 107 -7.47 22.72 -3.11
C ASN A 107 -6.89 23.67 -2.05
N GLY A 108 -5.72 24.27 -2.28
CA GLY A 108 -5.04 25.13 -1.30
C GLY A 108 -4.61 24.39 -0.02
N LEU A 109 -4.51 23.06 -0.08
CA LEU A 109 -4.07 22.24 1.05
C LEU A 109 -2.54 22.28 1.13
N PRO A 110 -1.96 22.25 2.34
CA PRO A 110 -0.53 22.15 2.51
C PRO A 110 -0.01 20.89 1.83
N GLU A 111 1.17 20.98 1.20
CA GLU A 111 1.78 19.86 0.49
C GLU A 111 1.71 18.60 1.36
N ASP A 112 2.01 18.71 2.67
CA ASP A 112 2.07 17.64 3.69
C ASP A 112 0.75 17.09 4.26
N SER A 113 -0.41 17.44 3.69
CA SER A 113 -1.71 16.88 4.07
C SER A 113 -1.73 15.33 4.08
N PRO A 114 -2.02 14.66 5.21
CA PRO A 114 -2.09 13.20 5.30
C PRO A 114 -3.43 12.62 4.82
N GLU A 115 -4.37 13.46 4.40
CA GLU A 115 -5.71 13.02 4.10
C GLU A 115 -5.78 12.35 2.74
N THR A 116 -6.41 11.17 2.74
CA THR A 116 -6.98 10.61 1.51
C THR A 116 -8.10 11.58 1.20
N ILE A 117 -7.93 12.41 0.18
CA ILE A 117 -9.02 13.26 -0.30
C ILE A 117 -10.16 12.30 -0.64
N GLU A 118 -11.12 12.14 0.27
CA GLU A 118 -12.45 11.68 -0.13
C GLU A 118 -12.88 12.70 -1.17
N HIS A 119 -13.19 12.22 -2.37
CA HIS A 119 -13.63 13.04 -3.49
C HIS A 119 -15.01 13.66 -3.21
N GLU A 120 -15.22 14.29 -2.06
CA GLU A 120 -16.39 15.13 -1.80
C GLU A 120 -16.34 16.43 -2.61
N TYR A 121 -15.17 16.84 -3.12
CA TYR A 121 -14.96 18.17 -3.71
C TYR A 121 -14.91 18.26 -5.24
N ALA A 122 -15.32 17.22 -5.96
CA ALA A 122 -16.02 17.57 -7.19
C ALA A 122 -17.41 18.06 -6.74
N LEU A 123 -17.53 19.36 -6.39
CA LEU A 123 -18.82 20.04 -6.36
C LEU A 123 -19.58 19.48 -7.57
N LYS A 124 -20.74 18.87 -7.35
CA LYS A 124 -21.52 18.19 -8.40
C LYS A 124 -21.61 19.07 -9.66
N GLU A 125 -21.67 20.37 -9.43
CA GLU A 125 -21.64 21.49 -10.37
C GLU A 125 -20.33 21.53 -11.21
N ARG A 126 -19.15 21.38 -10.59
CA ARG A 126 -17.85 21.28 -11.29
C ARG A 126 -17.76 20.06 -12.19
N TYR A 127 -18.19 18.89 -11.70
CA TYR A 127 -18.21 17.68 -12.52
C TYR A 127 -19.16 17.83 -13.72
N GLN A 128 -20.35 18.38 -13.48
CA GLN A 128 -21.34 18.65 -14.51
C GLN A 128 -20.85 19.67 -15.54
N ALA A 129 -20.16 20.73 -15.11
CA ALA A 129 -19.58 21.72 -16.01
C ALA A 129 -18.49 21.11 -16.90
N VAL A 130 -17.58 20.32 -16.34
CA VAL A 130 -16.54 19.62 -17.11
C VAL A 130 -17.18 18.65 -18.11
N GLN A 131 -18.15 17.83 -17.70
CA GLN A 131 -18.83 16.92 -18.62
C GLN A 131 -19.56 17.65 -19.75
N ALA A 132 -20.23 18.76 -19.45
CA ALA A 132 -21.01 19.50 -20.43
C ALA A 132 -20.11 20.26 -21.42
N LEU A 133 -19.02 20.86 -20.96
CA LEU A 133 -18.05 21.57 -21.81
C LEU A 133 -17.28 20.65 -22.74
N PHE A 134 -16.84 19.49 -22.23
CA PHE A 134 -16.08 18.52 -23.01
C PHE A 134 -16.95 17.46 -23.69
N ALA A 135 -18.27 17.65 -23.72
CA ALA A 135 -19.17 16.77 -24.47
C ALA A 135 -18.87 16.86 -25.97
N LEU A 136 -18.73 15.70 -26.62
CA LEU A 136 -18.49 15.63 -28.06
C LEU A 136 -19.64 16.26 -28.87
N PRO A 137 -19.31 16.85 -30.03
CA PRO A 137 -20.31 17.44 -30.90
C PRO A 137 -21.33 16.40 -31.41
N LYS A 138 -22.56 16.85 -31.64
CA LYS A 138 -23.73 16.07 -32.05
C LYS A 138 -23.99 16.26 -33.55
N LYS A 139 -24.72 15.29 -34.14
CA LYS A 139 -24.90 15.22 -35.60
C LYS A 139 -25.93 16.24 -36.11
N THR A 140 -26.84 16.68 -35.26
CA THR A 140 -27.91 17.60 -35.63
C THR A 140 -27.78 18.95 -34.92
N LEU A 141 -28.20 20.02 -35.59
CA LEU A 141 -28.19 21.38 -35.04
C LEU A 141 -29.01 21.50 -33.74
N SER A 142 -30.14 20.79 -33.65
CA SER A 142 -30.98 20.81 -32.45
C SER A 142 -30.28 20.18 -31.24
N GLU A 143 -29.58 19.06 -31.44
CA GLU A 143 -28.82 18.41 -30.38
C GLU A 143 -27.62 19.23 -29.95
N GLU A 144 -26.98 19.95 -30.88
CA GLU A 144 -25.89 20.88 -30.56
C GLU A 144 -26.35 22.04 -29.71
N ARG A 145 -27.45 22.72 -30.10
CA ARG A 145 -28.03 23.79 -29.28
C ARG A 145 -28.38 23.31 -27.87
N CYS A 146 -28.84 22.06 -27.74
CA CYS A 146 -29.11 21.44 -26.44
C CYS A 146 -27.82 21.11 -25.66
N ARG A 147 -26.72 20.74 -26.32
CA ARG A 147 -25.40 20.55 -25.71
C ARG A 147 -24.85 21.88 -25.19
N GLU A 148 -24.87 22.92 -26.03
CA GLU A 148 -24.43 24.28 -25.67
C GLU A 148 -25.24 24.84 -24.50
N SER A 149 -26.57 24.72 -24.53
CA SER A 149 -27.44 25.18 -23.44
C SER A 149 -27.13 24.46 -22.13
N ARG A 150 -26.84 23.15 -22.17
CA ARG A 150 -26.40 22.39 -20.99
C ARG A 150 -25.04 22.86 -20.48
N ALA A 151 -24.09 23.16 -21.36
CA ALA A 151 -22.79 23.70 -20.97
C ALA A 151 -22.91 25.07 -20.31
N ILE A 152 -23.72 25.97 -20.88
CA ILE A 152 -23.99 27.29 -20.30
C ILE A 152 -24.66 27.16 -18.93
N THR A 153 -25.68 26.31 -18.81
CA THR A 153 -26.39 26.10 -17.53
C THR A 153 -25.45 25.55 -16.46
N ALA A 154 -24.58 24.60 -16.82
CA ALA A 154 -23.62 24.02 -15.90
C ALA A 154 -22.52 25.02 -15.48
N LEU A 155 -22.12 25.93 -16.37
CA LEU A 155 -21.22 27.04 -16.03
C LEU A 155 -21.88 28.04 -15.09
N VAL A 156 -23.15 28.40 -15.33
CA VAL A 156 -23.91 29.31 -14.45
C VAL A 156 -24.08 28.70 -13.05
N ALA A 157 -24.30 27.39 -12.95
CA ALA A 157 -24.39 26.70 -11.66
C ALA A 157 -23.05 26.59 -10.91
N LEU A 158 -21.93 26.84 -11.59
CA LEU A 158 -20.58 26.78 -11.03
C LEU A 158 -20.10 28.13 -10.49
N CYS A 159 -20.64 29.23 -11.03
CA CYS A 159 -20.37 30.61 -10.62
C CYS A 159 -21.21 31.02 -9.40
#